data_AF-A0A022R144-F1
#
_entry.id   AF-A0A022R144-F1
#
_cell.length_a   1.000
_cell.length_b   1.000
_cell.length_c   1.000
_cell.angle_alpha   90.00
_cell.angle_beta   90.00
_cell.angle_gamma   90.00
#
_symmetry.space_group_name_H-M   'P 1'
#
loop_
_entity.id
_entity.type
_entity.pdbx_description
1 polymer ?
#
loop_
_entity_poly.entity_id
_entity_poly.type
_entity_poly.pdbx_seq_one_letter_code
_entity_poly.pdbx_strand_id
1 'polypeptide(L)'
;MSRKRDNLAVVLDGILVGLPPLPSSAPTIFRVDDDLRSPSSEHYEPKLISIGPFHYGKAHLQKMEIHKLRYLKNLLKETRESSVDRYIAAMRPLEKRARACYLEGDLGDFTSDQFVLMMLVDGCFVIEFLRKLFWVNLREKDDPVFRYRGLLGKVQLDLILLENQVPFFVLDKLFSMTIDESDDVTILFLIRFYAGCVSPWPIDFWDQDVAMEDVDHLLGLLHRLWCSSVTKLDDKKGEVEAVKSVSELKEFGIEFEKIKKTDCGLNIQFIDGVLKLPGVIFADVTERVFRNLIAYEHYFIEGRPRFVSNYIYFVRSLVSSSNDVKLLRDVCIVTSPFRNDEKISLMLESLSTNVYVTSYYSDICSKVIEHCDCEMDGDFEEGGQSNTS
;
A
#
# COMPACT_ATOMS: atom_id res chain seq x y z
N MET A 1 -49.83 33.10 -24.21
CA MET A 1 -48.70 32.88 -25.13
C MET A 1 -47.74 31.89 -24.48
N SER A 2 -47.71 30.65 -24.96
CA SER A 2 -46.73 29.66 -24.49
C SER A 2 -45.34 30.09 -24.97
N ARG A 3 -44.45 30.51 -24.07
CA ARG A 3 -43.03 30.72 -24.42
C ARG A 3 -42.51 29.38 -24.94
N LYS A 4 -42.06 29.34 -26.19
CA LYS A 4 -41.34 28.18 -26.74
C LYS A 4 -40.15 27.92 -25.82
N ARG A 5 -40.07 26.69 -25.30
CA ARG A 5 -38.97 26.25 -24.45
C ARG A 5 -37.67 26.32 -25.26
N ASP A 6 -36.61 26.80 -24.61
CA ASP A 6 -35.31 26.94 -25.24
C ASP A 6 -34.77 25.58 -25.69
N ASN A 7 -34.22 25.50 -26.90
CA ASN A 7 -33.70 24.25 -27.46
C ASN A 7 -32.52 23.69 -26.65
N LEU A 8 -31.67 24.56 -26.05
CA LEU A 8 -30.57 24.13 -25.19
C LEU A 8 -31.10 23.46 -23.92
N ALA A 9 -32.21 23.94 -23.37
CA ALA A 9 -32.84 23.33 -22.20
C ALA A 9 -33.40 21.93 -22.52
N VAL A 10 -33.97 21.73 -23.71
CA VAL A 10 -34.46 20.40 -24.14
C VAL A 10 -33.31 19.42 -24.35
N VAL A 11 -32.21 19.88 -24.96
CA VAL A 11 -31.00 19.06 -25.16
C VAL A 11 -30.37 18.69 -23.81
N LEU A 12 -30.23 19.67 -22.91
CA LEU A 12 -29.65 19.45 -21.59
C LEU A 12 -30.51 18.50 -20.75
N ASP A 13 -31.83 18.66 -20.73
CA ASP A 13 -32.73 17.72 -20.06
C ASP A 13 -32.57 16.29 -20.60
N GLY A 14 -32.39 16.13 -21.91
CA GLY A 14 -32.12 14.83 -22.52
C GLY A 14 -30.81 14.20 -22.03
N ILE A 15 -29.76 15.01 -21.88
CA ILE A 15 -28.49 14.57 -21.29
C ILE A 15 -28.68 14.19 -19.82
N LEU A 16 -29.39 15.03 -19.04
CA LEU A 16 -29.63 14.80 -17.61
C LEU A 16 -30.43 13.52 -17.35
N VAL A 17 -31.44 13.22 -18.17
CA VAL A 17 -32.22 11.96 -18.10
C VAL A 17 -31.37 10.75 -18.51
N GLY A 18 -30.41 10.95 -19.41
CA GLY A 18 -29.48 9.91 -19.86
C GLY A 18 -28.26 9.71 -18.96
N LEU A 19 -28.10 10.48 -17.88
CA LEU A 19 -26.98 10.30 -16.95
C LEU A 19 -27.10 8.92 -16.27
N PRO A 20 -26.03 8.12 -16.26
CA PRO A 20 -26.03 6.87 -15.51
C PRO A 20 -26.21 7.17 -14.01
N PRO A 21 -26.91 6.29 -13.26
CA PRO A 21 -27.00 6.44 -11.82
C PRO A 21 -25.59 6.39 -11.20
N LEU A 22 -25.41 7.12 -10.10
CA LEU A 22 -24.18 7.01 -9.31
C LEU A 22 -23.99 5.55 -8.85
N PRO A 23 -22.75 5.04 -8.81
CA PRO A 23 -22.48 3.68 -8.36
C PRO A 23 -23.05 3.42 -6.95
N SER A 24 -23.63 2.24 -6.74
CA SER A 24 -24.22 1.85 -5.44
C SER A 24 -23.17 1.49 -4.38
N SER A 25 -21.92 1.29 -4.78
CA SER A 25 -20.76 1.10 -3.91
C SER A 25 -19.59 1.91 -4.47
N ALA A 26 -18.83 2.56 -3.59
CA ALA A 26 -17.62 3.26 -4.01
C ALA A 26 -16.62 2.24 -4.58
N PRO A 27 -16.04 2.49 -5.77
CA PRO A 27 -14.95 1.68 -6.29
C PRO A 27 -13.75 1.76 -5.35
N THR A 28 -12.86 0.77 -5.45
CA THR A 28 -11.72 0.60 -4.55
C THR A 28 -10.41 0.28 -5.27
N ILE A 29 -10.48 0.01 -6.57
CA ILE A 29 -9.36 -0.28 -7.45
C ILE A 29 -9.34 0.78 -8.56
N PHE A 30 -8.21 1.44 -8.74
CA PHE A 30 -8.08 2.65 -9.55
C PHE A 30 -6.78 2.64 -10.32
N ARG A 31 -6.75 3.25 -11.50
CA ARG A 31 -5.49 3.70 -12.08
C ARG A 31 -4.97 4.87 -11.25
N VAL A 32 -3.67 4.92 -11.00
CA VAL A 32 -3.04 6.04 -10.30
C VAL A 32 -3.21 7.32 -11.13
N ASP A 33 -3.42 8.45 -10.46
CA ASP A 33 -3.57 9.75 -11.11
C ASP A 33 -2.26 10.19 -11.77
N ASP A 34 -2.35 10.97 -12.83
CA ASP A 34 -1.17 11.41 -13.58
C ASP A 34 -0.24 12.30 -12.74
N ASP A 35 -0.74 13.05 -11.75
CA ASP A 35 0.07 13.85 -10.85
C ASP A 35 0.97 12.98 -9.95
N LEU A 36 0.45 11.85 -9.47
CA LEU A 36 1.21 10.87 -8.69
C LEU A 36 2.07 9.94 -9.57
N ARG A 37 1.64 9.70 -10.82
CA ARG A 37 2.33 8.83 -11.78
C ARG A 37 3.53 9.50 -12.42
N SER A 38 3.40 10.76 -12.84
CA SER A 38 4.39 11.49 -13.65
C SER A 38 5.83 11.45 -13.08
N PRO A 39 6.06 11.61 -11.76
CA PRO A 39 7.41 11.55 -11.19
C PRO A 39 8.08 10.17 -11.25
N SER A 40 7.32 9.08 -11.47
CA SER A 40 7.79 7.70 -11.19
C SER A 40 6.94 6.60 -11.85
N SER A 41 6.57 6.77 -13.13
CA SER A 41 5.58 5.94 -13.82
C SER A 41 5.86 4.42 -13.77
N GLU A 42 7.13 4.03 -13.78
CA GLU A 42 7.58 2.64 -13.74
C GLU A 42 7.22 1.90 -12.45
N HIS A 43 6.87 2.62 -11.38
CA HIS A 43 6.51 2.04 -10.09
C HIS A 43 5.06 1.52 -10.04
N TYR A 44 4.21 1.94 -10.98
CA TYR A 44 2.81 1.54 -11.05
C TYR A 44 2.54 0.49 -12.15
N GLU A 45 3.47 0.30 -13.09
CA GLU A 45 3.32 -0.69 -14.17
C GLU A 45 3.84 -2.08 -13.74
N PRO A 46 3.05 -3.17 -13.91
CA PRO A 46 3.51 -4.54 -13.67
C PRO A 46 4.62 -4.95 -14.63
N LYS A 47 5.61 -5.66 -14.08
CA LYS A 47 6.84 -6.04 -14.80
C LYS A 47 6.80 -7.46 -15.37
N LEU A 48 5.93 -8.32 -14.84
CA LEU A 48 5.89 -9.74 -15.15
C LEU A 48 4.47 -10.27 -15.28
N ILE A 49 3.55 -9.89 -14.39
CA ILE A 49 2.20 -10.45 -14.35
C ILE A 49 1.10 -9.40 -14.18
N SER A 50 0.09 -9.45 -15.04
CA SER A 50 -1.19 -8.75 -14.90
C SER A 50 -2.11 -9.48 -13.94
N ILE A 51 -2.83 -8.78 -13.07
CA ILE A 51 -3.89 -9.30 -12.20
C ILE A 51 -5.02 -8.28 -12.26
N GLY A 52 -6.20 -8.73 -12.66
CA GLY A 52 -7.31 -7.81 -12.91
C GLY A 52 -7.31 -7.23 -14.33
N PRO A 53 -8.27 -6.33 -14.62
CA PRO A 53 -8.56 -5.87 -15.97
C PRO A 53 -7.62 -4.79 -16.51
N PHE A 54 -7.04 -3.90 -15.69
CA PHE A 54 -6.32 -2.71 -16.18
C PHE A 54 -5.07 -3.01 -17.01
N HIS A 55 -4.36 -4.10 -16.69
CA HIS A 55 -3.17 -4.54 -17.43
C HIS A 55 -3.43 -5.78 -18.28
N TYR A 56 -4.68 -6.21 -18.40
CA TYR A 56 -5.04 -7.41 -19.14
C TYR A 56 -4.68 -7.30 -20.62
N GLY A 57 -4.08 -8.36 -21.17
CA GLY A 57 -3.75 -8.45 -22.59
C GLY A 57 -2.50 -7.68 -23.04
N LYS A 58 -1.83 -6.92 -22.16
CA LYS A 58 -0.59 -6.20 -22.50
C LYS A 58 0.48 -7.17 -23.00
N ALA A 59 1.07 -6.85 -24.16
CA ALA A 59 1.94 -7.77 -24.90
C ALA A 59 3.13 -8.29 -24.08
N HIS A 60 3.73 -7.46 -23.22
CA HIS A 60 4.88 -7.86 -22.40
C HIS A 60 4.53 -8.80 -21.24
N LEU A 61 3.25 -8.90 -20.87
CA LEU A 61 2.74 -9.72 -19.75
C LEU A 61 2.17 -11.07 -20.21
N GLN A 62 1.86 -11.24 -21.50
CA GLN A 62 1.17 -12.41 -22.05
C GLN A 62 1.82 -13.76 -21.73
N LYS A 63 3.16 -13.79 -21.57
CA LYS A 63 3.88 -15.02 -21.23
C LYS A 63 3.41 -15.62 -19.90
N MET A 64 3.02 -14.77 -18.95
CA MET A 64 2.55 -15.23 -17.64
C MET A 64 1.11 -15.73 -17.64
N GLU A 65 0.28 -15.38 -18.63
CA GLU A 65 -1.10 -15.90 -18.71
C GLU A 65 -1.13 -17.43 -18.83
N ILE A 66 -0.20 -18.02 -19.58
CA ILE A 66 -0.03 -19.48 -19.64
C ILE A 66 0.40 -20.05 -18.28
N HIS A 67 1.25 -19.34 -17.53
CA HIS A 67 1.67 -19.76 -16.20
C HIS A 67 0.53 -19.69 -15.17
N LYS A 68 -0.37 -18.70 -15.26
CA LYS A 68 -1.59 -18.68 -14.44
C LYS A 68 -2.48 -19.90 -14.67
N LEU A 69 -2.66 -20.30 -15.94
CA LEU A 69 -3.41 -21.51 -16.28
C LEU A 69 -2.73 -22.79 -15.74
N ARG A 70 -1.40 -22.84 -15.67
CA ARG A 70 -0.68 -23.95 -15.01
C ARG A 70 -0.98 -23.99 -13.51
N TYR A 71 -0.98 -22.83 -12.84
CA TYR A 71 -1.31 -22.72 -11.42
C TYR A 71 -2.74 -23.17 -11.16
N LEU A 72 -3.71 -22.73 -11.97
CA LEU A 72 -5.09 -23.20 -11.91
C LEU A 72 -5.19 -24.72 -12.11
N LYS A 73 -4.49 -25.28 -13.11
CA LYS A 73 -4.48 -26.73 -13.35
C LYS A 73 -3.96 -27.52 -12.15
N ASN A 74 -2.91 -27.01 -11.49
CA ASN A 74 -2.33 -27.65 -10.32
C ASN A 74 -3.26 -27.57 -9.11
N LEU A 75 -3.87 -26.41 -8.88
CA LEU A 75 -4.89 -26.21 -7.86
C LEU A 75 -6.05 -27.20 -8.02
N LEU A 76 -6.59 -27.37 -9.24
CA LEU A 76 -7.65 -28.33 -9.53
C LEU A 76 -7.23 -29.78 -9.25
N LYS A 77 -5.97 -30.13 -9.58
CA LYS A 77 -5.45 -31.47 -9.30
C LYS A 77 -5.36 -31.75 -7.80
N GLU A 78 -4.95 -30.76 -7.01
CA GLU A 78 -4.87 -30.87 -5.55
C GLU A 78 -6.26 -31.01 -4.91
N THR A 79 -7.22 -30.22 -5.38
CA THR A 79 -8.62 -30.28 -4.92
C THR A 79 -9.42 -31.44 -5.53
N ARG A 80 -8.78 -32.30 -6.34
CA ARG A 80 -9.36 -33.47 -7.03
C ARG A 80 -10.54 -33.12 -7.94
N GLU A 81 -10.49 -31.94 -8.54
CA GLU A 81 -11.50 -31.43 -9.45
C GLU A 81 -11.23 -31.85 -10.90
N SER A 82 -12.28 -32.28 -11.60
CA SER A 82 -12.18 -32.64 -13.01
C SER A 82 -12.44 -31.47 -13.97
N SER A 83 -13.04 -30.38 -13.50
CA SER A 83 -13.39 -29.20 -14.28
C SER A 83 -13.41 -27.93 -13.43
N VAL A 84 -13.53 -26.77 -14.10
CA VAL A 84 -13.67 -25.45 -13.45
C VAL A 84 -15.12 -25.08 -13.15
N ASP A 85 -16.09 -25.97 -13.42
CA ASP A 85 -17.52 -25.60 -13.47
C ASP A 85 -18.02 -25.01 -12.16
N ARG A 86 -17.65 -25.60 -11.01
CA ARG A 86 -18.06 -25.08 -9.70
C ARG A 86 -17.46 -23.71 -9.40
N TYR A 87 -16.24 -23.44 -9.87
CA TYR A 87 -15.58 -22.16 -9.69
C TYR A 87 -16.23 -21.09 -10.58
N ILE A 88 -16.52 -21.41 -11.84
CA ILE A 88 -17.28 -20.51 -12.72
C ILE A 88 -18.65 -20.21 -12.11
N ALA A 89 -19.37 -21.23 -11.64
CA ALA A 89 -20.66 -21.07 -10.99
C ALA A 89 -20.59 -20.17 -9.74
N ALA A 90 -19.50 -20.23 -8.97
CA ALA A 90 -19.26 -19.36 -7.83
C ALA A 90 -18.87 -17.92 -8.22
N MET A 91 -18.16 -17.73 -9.33
CA MET A 91 -17.71 -16.40 -9.79
C MET A 91 -18.79 -15.61 -10.52
N ARG A 92 -19.71 -16.27 -11.23
CA ARG A 92 -20.79 -15.60 -11.98
C ARG A 92 -21.63 -14.64 -11.13
N PRO A 93 -22.11 -15.01 -9.92
CA PRO A 93 -22.87 -14.09 -9.08
C PRO A 93 -22.05 -12.91 -8.55
N LEU A 94 -20.72 -13.04 -8.49
CA LEU A 94 -19.80 -12.02 -7.97
C LEU A 94 -19.41 -10.97 -9.01
N GLU A 95 -19.58 -11.29 -10.31
CA GLU A 95 -19.11 -10.49 -11.45
C GLU A 95 -19.49 -9.01 -11.36
N LYS A 96 -20.78 -8.70 -11.19
CA LYS A 96 -21.25 -7.30 -11.15
C LYS A 96 -20.65 -6.52 -9.99
N ARG A 97 -20.59 -7.14 -8.80
CA ARG A 97 -20.00 -6.52 -7.60
C ARG A 97 -18.50 -6.30 -7.81
N ALA A 98 -17.80 -7.29 -8.36
CA ALA A 98 -16.37 -7.21 -8.58
C ALA A 98 -16.01 -6.17 -9.64
N ARG A 99 -16.80 -6.09 -10.71
CA ARG A 99 -16.65 -5.05 -11.74
C ARG A 99 -16.86 -3.65 -11.16
N ALA A 100 -17.84 -3.48 -10.26
CA ALA A 100 -18.10 -2.21 -9.59
C ALA A 100 -16.97 -1.75 -8.65
N CYS A 101 -15.99 -2.60 -8.32
CA CYS A 101 -14.81 -2.20 -7.55
C CYS A 101 -13.81 -1.35 -8.37
N TYR A 102 -13.93 -1.28 -9.70
CA TYR A 102 -13.00 -0.52 -10.54
C TYR A 102 -13.60 0.85 -10.90
N LEU A 103 -12.88 1.97 -10.68
CA LEU A 103 -13.43 3.34 -10.88
C LEU A 103 -13.64 3.75 -12.34
N GLU A 104 -13.25 2.94 -13.31
CA GLU A 104 -13.32 3.31 -14.72
C GLU A 104 -14.52 2.65 -15.39
N GLY A 105 -15.43 3.49 -15.91
CA GLY A 105 -16.66 3.07 -16.60
C GLY A 105 -16.45 2.34 -17.93
N ASP A 106 -15.21 2.14 -18.35
CA ASP A 106 -14.90 1.33 -19.53
C ASP A 106 -13.65 0.47 -19.28
N LEU A 107 -13.86 -0.70 -18.69
CA LEU A 107 -12.88 -1.80 -18.68
C LEU A 107 -12.65 -2.36 -20.11
N GLY A 108 -12.96 -1.59 -21.15
CA GLY A 108 -13.09 -2.01 -22.54
C GLY A 108 -14.30 -2.92 -22.76
N ASP A 109 -14.31 -3.57 -23.93
CA ASP A 109 -15.32 -4.55 -24.36
C ASP A 109 -15.27 -5.89 -23.58
N PHE A 110 -14.87 -5.86 -22.31
CA PHE A 110 -14.83 -7.03 -21.44
C PHE A 110 -16.23 -7.60 -21.25
N THR A 111 -16.53 -8.65 -21.99
CA THR A 111 -17.78 -9.41 -21.81
C THR A 111 -17.85 -9.98 -20.39
N SER A 112 -19.07 -10.27 -19.91
CA SER A 112 -19.28 -10.87 -18.59
C SER A 112 -18.48 -12.18 -18.44
N ASP A 113 -18.47 -13.03 -19.47
CA ASP A 113 -17.72 -14.29 -19.45
C ASP A 113 -16.21 -14.09 -19.41
N GLN A 114 -15.66 -13.15 -20.19
CA GLN A 114 -14.22 -12.82 -20.14
C GLN A 114 -13.82 -12.30 -18.76
N PHE A 115 -14.66 -11.48 -18.14
CA PHE A 115 -14.37 -10.94 -16.81
C PHE A 115 -14.42 -12.03 -15.73
N VAL A 116 -15.42 -12.93 -15.79
CA VAL A 116 -15.49 -14.11 -14.91
C VAL A 116 -14.26 -15.01 -15.07
N LEU A 117 -13.83 -15.27 -16.29
CA LEU A 117 -12.63 -16.07 -16.57
C LEU A 117 -11.37 -15.40 -16.02
N MET A 118 -11.21 -14.09 -16.22
CA MET A 118 -10.10 -13.32 -15.67
C MET A 118 -10.08 -13.39 -14.14
N MET A 119 -11.20 -13.09 -13.46
CA MET A 119 -11.27 -13.16 -11.99
C MET A 119 -10.88 -14.54 -11.46
N LEU A 120 -11.36 -15.59 -12.11
CA LEU A 120 -11.10 -16.97 -11.73
C LEU A 120 -9.62 -17.33 -11.91
N VAL A 121 -9.05 -17.05 -13.08
CA VAL A 121 -7.66 -17.40 -13.38
C VAL A 121 -6.69 -16.58 -12.52
N ASP A 122 -6.93 -15.27 -12.41
CA ASP A 122 -6.06 -14.36 -11.66
C ASP A 122 -6.19 -14.58 -10.15
N GLY A 123 -7.42 -14.76 -9.64
CA GLY A 123 -7.66 -15.06 -8.23
C GLY A 123 -7.05 -16.40 -7.81
N CYS A 124 -7.21 -17.45 -8.62
CA CYS A 124 -6.57 -18.74 -8.36
C CYS A 124 -5.04 -18.65 -8.45
N PHE A 125 -4.48 -17.84 -9.35
CA PHE A 125 -3.03 -17.60 -9.38
C PHE A 125 -2.55 -16.97 -8.08
N VAL A 126 -3.21 -15.90 -7.59
CA VAL A 126 -2.84 -15.23 -6.34
C VAL A 126 -2.88 -16.20 -5.17
N ILE A 127 -3.96 -16.97 -5.03
CA ILE A 127 -4.10 -17.98 -3.96
C ILE A 127 -3.00 -19.02 -4.05
N GLU A 128 -2.82 -19.64 -5.22
CA GLU A 128 -1.85 -20.71 -5.39
C GLU A 128 -0.41 -20.21 -5.22
N PHE A 129 -0.12 -18.98 -5.64
CA PHE A 129 1.16 -18.32 -5.37
C PHE A 129 1.40 -18.17 -3.87
N LEU A 130 0.42 -17.68 -3.10
CA LEU A 130 0.52 -17.55 -1.64
C LEU A 130 0.70 -18.91 -0.96
N ARG A 131 -0.04 -19.94 -1.39
CA ARG A 131 0.09 -21.33 -0.90
C ARG A 131 1.49 -21.87 -1.16
N LYS A 132 2.01 -21.78 -2.39
CA LYS A 132 3.38 -22.21 -2.74
C LYS A 132 4.45 -21.38 -2.05
N LEU A 133 4.19 -20.09 -1.79
CA LEU A 133 5.11 -19.22 -1.07
C LEU A 133 5.31 -19.71 0.37
N PHE A 134 4.23 -20.11 1.04
CA PHE A 134 4.28 -20.66 2.39
C PHE A 134 4.72 -22.14 2.42
N TRP A 135 4.05 -23.00 1.67
CA TRP A 135 4.29 -24.45 1.63
C TRP A 135 5.26 -24.84 0.51
N VAL A 136 6.52 -25.03 0.90
CA VAL A 136 7.61 -25.40 -0.02
C VAL A 136 7.32 -26.71 -0.78
N ASN A 137 6.59 -27.64 -0.18
CA ASN A 137 6.21 -28.92 -0.79
C ASN A 137 5.23 -28.80 -1.96
N LEU A 138 4.51 -27.69 -2.10
CA LEU A 138 3.65 -27.43 -3.26
C LEU A 138 4.43 -26.92 -4.48
N ARG A 139 5.71 -26.61 -4.33
CA ARG A 139 6.54 -26.07 -5.41
C ARG A 139 6.99 -27.19 -6.34
N GLU A 140 6.65 -27.08 -7.62
CA GLU A 140 7.18 -27.97 -8.64
C GLU A 140 8.66 -27.65 -8.89
N LYS A 141 9.46 -28.68 -9.19
CA LYS A 141 10.92 -28.53 -9.39
C LYS A 141 11.28 -27.57 -10.53
N ASP A 142 10.40 -27.47 -11.52
CA ASP A 142 10.56 -26.69 -12.74
C ASP A 142 9.71 -25.40 -12.75
N ASP A 143 9.03 -25.05 -11.65
CA ASP A 143 8.32 -23.79 -11.54
C ASP A 143 9.30 -22.61 -11.66
N PRO A 144 9.25 -21.79 -12.73
CA PRO A 144 10.20 -20.71 -12.92
C PRO A 144 10.08 -19.61 -11.87
N VAL A 145 8.88 -19.37 -11.32
CA VAL A 145 8.65 -18.33 -10.31
C VAL A 145 9.46 -18.64 -9.06
N PHE A 146 9.38 -19.88 -8.57
CA PHE A 146 10.09 -20.30 -7.36
C PHE A 146 11.52 -20.80 -7.61
N ARG A 147 11.90 -21.07 -8.86
CA ARG A 147 13.27 -21.43 -9.24
C ARG A 147 14.21 -20.22 -9.32
N TYR A 148 13.70 -19.07 -9.76
CA TYR A 148 14.52 -17.89 -10.00
C TYR A 148 14.12 -16.73 -9.08
N ARG A 149 15.02 -16.35 -8.15
CA ARG A 149 14.79 -15.27 -7.17
C ARG A 149 14.32 -13.96 -7.81
N GLY A 150 14.86 -13.62 -8.98
CA GLY A 150 14.46 -12.42 -9.73
C GLY A 150 13.04 -12.47 -10.29
N LEU A 151 12.49 -13.67 -10.58
CA LEU A 151 11.10 -13.82 -10.99
C LEU A 151 10.17 -13.78 -9.79
N LEU A 152 10.52 -14.47 -8.70
CA LEU A 152 9.78 -14.42 -7.44
C LEU A 152 9.56 -12.97 -6.97
N GLY A 153 10.64 -12.18 -6.90
CA GLY A 153 10.56 -10.79 -6.48
C GLY A 153 9.70 -9.92 -7.41
N LYS A 154 9.69 -10.20 -8.72
CA LYS A 154 8.83 -9.49 -9.67
C LYS A 154 7.35 -9.82 -9.45
N VAL A 155 7.00 -11.10 -9.26
CA VAL A 155 5.62 -11.49 -8.93
C VAL A 155 5.17 -10.82 -7.63
N GLN A 156 5.98 -10.90 -6.58
CA GLN A 156 5.68 -10.25 -5.30
C GLN A 156 5.43 -8.74 -5.47
N LEU A 157 6.26 -8.03 -6.24
CA LEU A 157 6.10 -6.59 -6.47
C LEU A 157 4.99 -6.21 -7.46
N ASP A 158 4.51 -7.15 -8.28
CA ASP A 158 3.36 -6.91 -9.16
C ASP A 158 2.04 -7.15 -8.43
N LEU A 159 2.01 -8.03 -7.42
CA LEU A 159 0.83 -8.31 -6.61
C LEU A 159 0.47 -7.19 -5.61
N ILE A 160 1.39 -6.26 -5.33
CA ILE A 160 1.13 -5.08 -4.47
C ILE A 160 0.63 -3.86 -5.24
N LEU A 161 0.60 -3.88 -6.57
CA LEU A 161 0.29 -2.68 -7.34
C LEU A 161 -1.20 -2.36 -7.25
N LEU A 162 -1.55 -1.10 -6.98
CA LEU A 162 -2.94 -0.67 -6.87
C LEU A 162 -3.74 -0.98 -8.14
N GLU A 163 -3.13 -0.79 -9.31
CA GLU A 163 -3.77 -1.03 -10.62
C GLU A 163 -3.83 -2.51 -11.03
N ASN A 164 -3.23 -3.40 -10.23
CA ASN A 164 -3.03 -4.81 -10.57
C ASN A 164 -3.69 -5.72 -9.52
N GLN A 165 -4.95 -5.47 -9.22
CA GLN A 165 -5.70 -6.12 -8.15
C GLN A 165 -6.96 -6.82 -8.67
N VAL A 166 -7.39 -7.83 -7.91
CA VAL A 166 -8.75 -8.36 -7.91
C VAL A 166 -9.37 -8.07 -6.53
N PRO A 167 -10.70 -7.89 -6.43
CA PRO A 167 -11.35 -7.62 -5.15
C PRO A 167 -11.12 -8.75 -4.14
N PHE A 168 -10.91 -8.40 -2.87
CA PHE A 168 -10.52 -9.37 -1.85
C PHE A 168 -11.59 -10.44 -1.62
N PHE A 169 -12.88 -10.08 -1.67
CA PHE A 169 -13.97 -11.06 -1.52
C PHE A 169 -13.97 -12.13 -2.62
N VAL A 170 -13.36 -11.87 -3.79
CA VAL A 170 -13.14 -12.89 -4.83
C VAL A 170 -12.05 -13.87 -4.38
N LEU A 171 -10.95 -13.36 -3.83
CA LEU A 171 -9.87 -14.16 -3.27
C LEU A 171 -10.36 -15.01 -2.09
N ASP A 172 -11.10 -14.42 -1.17
CA ASP A 172 -11.68 -15.12 -0.02
C ASP A 172 -12.63 -16.25 -0.46
N LYS A 173 -13.52 -15.95 -1.42
CA LYS A 173 -14.42 -16.96 -1.98
C LYS A 173 -13.66 -18.10 -2.66
N LEU A 174 -12.67 -17.80 -3.49
CA LEU A 174 -11.88 -18.83 -4.16
C LEU A 174 -11.03 -19.62 -3.16
N PHE A 175 -10.48 -18.98 -2.13
CA PHE A 175 -9.68 -19.65 -1.11
C PHE A 175 -10.51 -20.66 -0.31
N SER A 176 -11.69 -20.26 0.18
CA SER A 176 -12.63 -21.14 0.89
C SER A 176 -13.07 -22.36 0.07
N MET A 177 -12.94 -22.27 -1.26
CA MET A 177 -13.24 -23.35 -2.20
C MET A 177 -12.05 -24.29 -2.46
N THR A 178 -10.86 -23.98 -1.95
CA THR A 178 -9.60 -24.68 -2.25
C THR A 178 -8.93 -25.31 -1.03
N ILE A 179 -9.37 -24.95 0.17
CA ILE A 179 -8.86 -25.48 1.43
C ILE A 179 -9.61 -26.77 1.83
N ASP A 180 -8.91 -27.70 2.47
CA ASP A 180 -9.52 -28.90 3.08
C ASP A 180 -10.10 -28.55 4.46
N GLU A 181 -11.18 -29.20 4.89
CA GLU A 181 -11.81 -28.94 6.20
C GLU A 181 -10.87 -29.26 7.38
N SER A 182 -9.79 -30.00 7.14
CA SER A 182 -8.76 -30.33 8.14
C SER A 182 -7.65 -29.29 8.27
N ASP A 183 -7.58 -28.28 7.40
CA ASP A 183 -6.52 -27.28 7.42
C ASP A 183 -6.91 -26.07 8.29
N ASP A 184 -6.22 -25.87 9.41
CA ASP A 184 -6.40 -24.68 10.29
C ASP A 184 -5.83 -23.37 9.68
N VAL A 185 -5.43 -23.39 8.39
CA VAL A 185 -4.72 -22.26 7.75
C VAL A 185 -5.69 -21.31 7.05
N THR A 186 -5.79 -20.08 7.52
CA THR A 186 -6.63 -19.07 6.88
C THR A 186 -5.91 -18.36 5.72
N ILE A 187 -6.68 -17.72 4.82
CA ILE A 187 -6.10 -16.85 3.79
C ILE A 187 -5.26 -15.72 4.40
N LEU A 188 -5.72 -15.17 5.53
CA LEU A 188 -5.02 -14.12 6.27
C LEU A 188 -3.65 -14.60 6.75
N PHE A 189 -3.54 -15.86 7.20
CA PHE A 189 -2.27 -16.43 7.60
C PHE A 189 -1.25 -16.48 6.44
N LEU A 190 -1.67 -16.89 5.24
CA LEU A 190 -0.79 -16.86 4.06
C LEU A 190 -0.41 -15.44 3.65
N ILE A 191 -1.34 -14.49 3.78
CA ILE A 191 -1.08 -13.08 3.47
C ILE A 191 -0.12 -12.44 4.48
N ARG A 192 -0.16 -12.81 5.77
CA ARG A 192 0.83 -12.36 6.77
C ARG A 192 2.25 -12.79 6.38
N PHE A 193 2.43 -14.04 5.95
CA PHE A 193 3.72 -14.51 5.44
C PHE A 193 4.19 -13.67 4.26
N TYR A 194 3.29 -13.43 3.31
CA TYR A 194 3.57 -12.61 2.14
C TYR A 194 3.89 -11.15 2.49
N ALA A 195 3.17 -10.55 3.44
CA ALA A 195 3.40 -9.21 3.94
C ALA A 195 4.82 -9.07 4.50
N GLY A 196 5.31 -10.05 5.26
CA GLY A 196 6.70 -10.08 5.73
C GLY A 196 7.74 -10.15 4.62
N CYS A 197 7.41 -10.74 3.47
CA CYS A 197 8.32 -10.84 2.32
C CYS A 197 8.51 -9.51 1.58
N VAL A 198 7.50 -8.63 1.61
CA VAL A 198 7.50 -7.36 0.85
C VAL A 198 7.50 -6.12 1.74
N SER A 199 7.57 -6.30 3.06
CA SER A 199 7.49 -5.18 4.00
C SER A 199 8.72 -4.27 3.91
N PRO A 200 8.52 -2.94 3.90
CA PRO A 200 9.58 -1.96 4.14
C PRO A 200 10.24 -2.07 5.53
N TRP A 201 9.53 -2.68 6.48
CA TRP A 201 9.91 -2.74 7.87
C TRP A 201 10.33 -4.16 8.28
N PRO A 202 11.41 -4.32 9.05
CA PRO A 202 11.83 -5.62 9.58
C PRO A 202 10.98 -6.01 10.80
N ILE A 203 9.66 -6.13 10.60
CA ILE A 203 8.65 -6.39 11.62
C ILE A 203 8.02 -7.75 11.38
N ASP A 204 7.62 -8.41 12.47
CA ASP A 204 6.81 -9.61 12.44
C ASP A 204 5.31 -9.24 12.57
N PHE A 205 4.49 -9.76 11.65
CA PHE A 205 3.06 -9.45 11.54
C PHE A 205 2.15 -10.59 12.03
N TRP A 206 2.71 -11.68 12.59
CA TRP A 206 1.94 -12.86 12.99
C TRP A 206 0.88 -12.58 14.08
N ASP A 207 1.17 -11.66 15.00
CA ASP A 207 0.35 -11.42 16.20
C ASP A 207 -0.67 -10.28 16.06
N GLN A 208 -0.78 -9.63 14.90
CA GLN A 208 -1.68 -8.50 14.71
C GLN A 208 -3.12 -8.94 14.47
N ASP A 209 -4.06 -8.46 15.27
CA ASP A 209 -5.49 -8.66 15.01
C ASP A 209 -5.97 -7.64 13.96
N VAL A 210 -6.52 -8.14 12.85
CA VAL A 210 -6.99 -7.29 11.73
C VAL A 210 -8.35 -7.79 11.28
N ALA A 211 -9.33 -6.90 11.36
CA ALA A 211 -10.67 -7.07 10.82
C ALA A 211 -10.63 -7.31 9.31
N MET A 212 -11.24 -8.40 8.89
CA MET A 212 -11.33 -8.83 7.49
C MET A 212 -12.59 -8.30 6.80
N GLU A 213 -13.50 -7.70 7.57
CA GLU A 213 -14.67 -6.99 7.08
C GLU A 213 -14.24 -5.80 6.21
N ASP A 214 -14.93 -5.62 5.08
CA ASP A 214 -14.73 -4.51 4.15
C ASP A 214 -13.30 -4.34 3.60
N VAL A 215 -12.50 -5.42 3.58
CA VAL A 215 -11.20 -5.40 2.89
C VAL A 215 -11.44 -5.30 1.38
N ASP A 216 -10.79 -4.33 0.74
CA ASP A 216 -11.02 -4.06 -0.68
C ASP A 216 -10.35 -5.08 -1.61
N HIS A 217 -9.05 -5.28 -1.39
CA HIS A 217 -8.12 -6.06 -2.23
C HIS A 217 -6.83 -6.32 -1.43
N LEU A 218 -5.88 -7.07 -2.01
CA LEU A 218 -4.65 -7.49 -1.33
C LEU A 218 -3.82 -6.30 -0.81
N LEU A 219 -3.57 -5.28 -1.64
CA LEU A 219 -2.86 -4.07 -1.20
C LEU A 219 -3.55 -3.36 -0.01
N GLY A 220 -4.89 -3.27 0.00
CA GLY A 220 -5.63 -2.68 1.12
C GLY A 220 -5.48 -3.48 2.42
N LEU A 221 -5.41 -4.81 2.33
CA LEU A 221 -5.13 -5.66 3.49
C LEU A 221 -3.69 -5.49 4.00
N LEU A 222 -2.71 -5.38 3.09
CA LEU A 222 -1.32 -5.08 3.46
C LEU A 222 -1.23 -3.73 4.18
N HIS A 223 -1.93 -2.71 3.67
CA HIS A 223 -2.04 -1.41 4.33
C HIS A 223 -2.57 -1.55 5.76
N ARG A 224 -3.68 -2.26 5.96
CA ARG A 224 -4.25 -2.51 7.30
C ARG A 224 -3.27 -3.23 8.22
N LEU A 225 -2.60 -4.28 7.76
CA LEU A 225 -1.60 -5.03 8.55
C LEU A 225 -0.47 -4.08 8.99
N TRP A 226 0.15 -3.39 8.03
CA TRP A 226 1.28 -2.51 8.33
C TRP A 226 0.92 -1.28 9.17
N CYS A 227 -0.34 -0.86 9.17
CA CYS A 227 -0.83 0.31 9.91
C CYS A 227 -1.66 -0.02 11.16
N SER A 228 -1.88 -1.30 11.48
CA SER A 228 -2.87 -1.74 12.48
C SER A 228 -2.71 -1.06 13.85
N SER A 229 -1.48 -0.84 14.32
CA SER A 229 -1.25 -0.18 15.62
C SER A 229 -1.24 1.35 15.59
N VAL A 230 -1.22 2.00 14.42
CA VAL A 230 -1.38 3.48 14.31
C VAL A 230 -2.81 3.89 14.63
N THR A 231 -3.79 3.03 14.38
CA THR A 231 -5.22 3.26 14.66
C THR A 231 -5.53 3.49 16.14
N LYS A 232 -4.55 3.27 17.04
CA LYS A 232 -4.63 3.55 18.48
C LYS A 232 -4.13 4.96 18.85
N LEU A 233 -3.55 5.70 17.92
CA LEU A 233 -3.19 7.11 18.13
C LEU A 233 -4.47 7.95 18.07
N ASP A 234 -4.57 8.95 18.95
CA ASP A 234 -5.74 9.83 19.05
C ASP A 234 -6.10 10.38 17.66
N ASP A 235 -7.39 10.30 17.29
CA ASP A 235 -7.96 10.67 15.98
C ASP A 235 -7.92 12.20 15.70
N LYS A 236 -7.08 12.94 16.43
CA LYS A 236 -6.94 14.40 16.31
C LYS A 236 -6.11 14.73 15.08
N LYS A 237 -6.80 14.93 13.97
CA LYS A 237 -6.20 15.53 12.77
C LYS A 237 -5.77 16.97 13.12
N GLY A 238 -4.46 17.22 13.10
CA GLY A 238 -3.89 18.55 13.25
C GLY A 238 -3.47 19.18 11.91
N GLU A 239 -3.12 20.46 11.97
CA GLU A 239 -2.41 21.12 10.87
C GLU A 239 -1.01 20.52 10.71
N VAL A 240 -0.46 20.63 9.49
CA VAL A 240 0.88 20.14 9.21
C VAL A 240 1.89 21.15 9.73
N GLU A 241 2.59 20.79 10.79
CA GLU A 241 3.66 21.59 11.38
C GLU A 241 5.02 21.24 10.77
N ALA A 242 5.79 22.27 10.40
CA ALA A 242 7.14 22.09 9.89
C ALA A 242 8.09 21.79 11.06
N VAL A 243 8.60 20.57 11.12
CA VAL A 243 9.64 20.17 12.07
C VAL A 243 11.02 20.45 11.46
N LYS A 244 11.99 20.83 12.30
CA LYS A 244 13.40 21.02 11.90
C LYS A 244 14.03 19.69 11.46
N SER A 245 15.12 19.77 10.69
CA SER A 245 15.87 18.59 10.23
C SER A 245 16.58 17.86 11.38
N VAL A 246 17.05 16.63 11.15
CA VAL A 246 17.81 15.86 12.17
C VAL A 246 19.03 16.62 12.64
N SER A 247 19.79 17.24 11.73
CA SER A 247 20.98 18.00 12.10
C SER A 247 20.64 19.17 13.03
N GLU A 248 19.58 19.92 12.73
CA GLU A 248 19.12 21.05 13.56
C GLU A 248 18.53 20.58 14.89
N LEU A 249 17.69 19.54 14.90
CA LEU A 249 17.08 19.03 16.13
C LEU A 249 18.14 18.56 17.15
N LYS A 250 19.27 18.01 16.68
CA LYS A 250 20.40 17.65 17.55
C LYS A 250 21.07 18.85 18.21
N GLU A 251 21.00 20.04 17.62
CA GLU A 251 21.52 21.27 18.24
C GLU A 251 20.65 21.69 19.43
N PHE A 252 19.36 21.33 19.43
CA PHE A 252 18.42 21.50 20.54
C PHE A 252 18.39 20.30 21.51
N GLY A 253 19.46 19.50 21.57
CA GLY A 253 19.56 18.38 22.51
C GLY A 253 18.68 17.17 22.19
N ILE A 254 17.96 17.14 21.07
CA ILE A 254 17.08 16.02 20.72
C ILE A 254 17.90 14.83 20.22
N GLU A 255 17.70 13.68 20.87
CA GLU A 255 18.30 12.42 20.48
C GLU A 255 17.37 11.58 19.59
N PHE A 256 17.95 10.66 18.82
CA PHE A 256 17.22 9.79 17.91
C PHE A 256 17.49 8.33 18.25
N GLU A 257 16.43 7.54 18.42
CA GLU A 257 16.53 6.12 18.75
C GLU A 257 15.66 5.25 17.84
N LYS A 258 16.17 4.09 17.43
CA LYS A 258 15.36 3.06 16.79
C LYS A 258 14.49 2.34 17.83
N ILE A 259 13.20 2.22 17.56
CA ILE A 259 12.30 1.34 18.32
C ILE A 259 12.71 -0.13 18.12
N LYS A 260 13.14 -0.79 19.19
CA LYS A 260 13.68 -2.17 19.16
C LYS A 260 12.64 -3.24 18.81
N LYS A 261 11.42 -3.08 19.33
CA LYS A 261 10.28 -3.96 19.05
C LYS A 261 9.07 -3.09 18.80
N THR A 262 8.53 -3.17 17.59
CA THR A 262 7.30 -2.51 17.21
C THR A 262 6.41 -3.52 16.51
N ASP A 263 5.12 -3.42 16.78
CA ASP A 263 4.06 -4.12 16.06
C ASP A 263 3.60 -3.30 14.84
N CYS A 264 4.11 -2.08 14.64
CA CYS A 264 3.75 -1.23 13.51
C CYS A 264 4.95 -0.44 12.95
N GLY A 265 5.06 -0.42 11.63
CA GLY A 265 6.14 0.27 10.91
C GLY A 265 6.05 1.79 10.90
N LEU A 266 4.98 2.35 11.46
CA LEU A 266 4.69 3.77 11.39
C LEU A 266 4.66 4.44 12.77
N ASN A 267 4.83 3.69 13.85
CA ASN A 267 4.72 4.21 15.22
C ASN A 267 5.90 5.14 15.56
N ILE A 268 5.63 6.43 15.79
CA ILE A 268 6.63 7.44 16.19
C ILE A 268 6.33 7.89 17.62
N GLN A 269 7.38 8.04 18.43
CA GLN A 269 7.26 8.45 19.84
C GLN A 269 8.25 9.56 20.14
N PHE A 270 7.86 10.52 20.97
CA PHE A 270 8.76 11.52 21.54
C PHE A 270 8.64 11.47 23.06
N ILE A 271 9.73 11.09 23.73
CA ILE A 271 9.79 10.84 25.18
C ILE A 271 11.09 11.44 25.70
N ASP A 272 10.98 12.39 26.62
CA ASP A 272 12.11 12.98 27.35
C ASP A 272 13.27 13.45 26.44
N GLY A 273 12.97 14.22 25.40
CA GLY A 273 13.96 14.71 24.43
C GLY A 273 14.43 13.68 23.41
N VAL A 274 13.92 12.43 23.46
CA VAL A 274 14.30 11.36 22.52
C VAL A 274 13.17 11.11 21.52
N LEU A 275 13.45 11.35 20.23
CA LEU A 275 12.56 11.00 19.12
C LEU A 275 12.85 9.57 18.64
N LYS A 276 11.88 8.68 18.87
CA LYS A 276 11.96 7.26 18.54
C LYS A 276 11.17 6.92 17.30
N LEU A 277 11.82 6.26 16.35
CA LEU A 277 11.22 5.83 15.08
C LEU A 277 11.42 4.33 14.84
N PRO A 278 10.52 3.68 14.11
CA PRO A 278 10.70 2.30 13.68
C PRO A 278 11.76 2.27 12.58
N GLY A 279 12.56 1.21 12.55
CA GLY A 279 13.57 1.04 11.50
C GLY A 279 12.90 0.75 10.15
N VAL A 280 13.32 1.43 9.10
CA VAL A 280 12.83 1.26 7.72
C VAL A 280 14.00 0.98 6.76
N ILE A 281 13.76 0.08 5.80
CA ILE A 281 14.73 -0.30 4.78
C ILE A 281 14.39 0.43 3.48
N PHE A 282 15.18 1.42 3.09
CA PHE A 282 15.05 2.10 1.80
C PHE A 282 15.85 1.38 0.70
N ALA A 283 15.11 0.83 -0.26
CA ALA A 283 15.59 0.19 -1.47
C ALA A 283 14.57 0.40 -2.60
N ASP A 284 14.95 0.13 -3.85
CA ASP A 284 14.08 0.31 -5.03
C ASP A 284 12.75 -0.47 -4.91
N VAL A 285 12.78 -1.61 -4.23
CA VAL A 285 11.59 -2.42 -3.92
C VAL A 285 10.67 -1.71 -2.93
N THR A 286 11.22 -1.05 -1.92
CA THR A 286 10.49 -0.33 -0.89
C THR A 286 9.83 0.93 -1.43
N GLU A 287 10.50 1.64 -2.34
CA GLU A 287 9.92 2.80 -3.01
C GLU A 287 8.63 2.42 -3.75
N ARG A 288 8.65 1.30 -4.46
CA ARG A 288 7.48 0.77 -5.16
C ARG A 288 6.34 0.43 -4.20
N VAL A 289 6.65 -0.10 -3.02
CA VAL A 289 5.66 -0.38 -1.96
C VAL A 289 5.04 0.93 -1.46
N PHE A 290 5.85 1.91 -1.06
CA PHE A 290 5.35 3.18 -0.54
C PHE A 290 4.50 3.93 -1.57
N ARG A 291 4.93 4.00 -2.83
CA ARG A 291 4.14 4.67 -3.90
C ARG A 291 2.75 4.08 -4.05
N ASN A 292 2.61 2.76 -4.03
CA ASN A 292 1.31 2.11 -4.18
C ASN A 292 0.43 2.28 -2.93
N LEU A 293 1.02 2.26 -1.72
CA LEU A 293 0.29 2.57 -0.48
C LEU A 293 -0.18 4.03 -0.45
N ILE A 294 0.69 4.98 -0.83
CA ILE A 294 0.35 6.41 -0.92
C ILE A 294 -0.75 6.63 -1.95
N ALA A 295 -0.65 6.01 -3.13
CA ALA A 295 -1.71 6.09 -4.14
C ALA A 295 -3.04 5.55 -3.58
N TYR A 296 -3.02 4.40 -2.90
CA TYR A 296 -4.20 3.83 -2.26
C TYR A 296 -4.82 4.77 -1.20
N GLU A 297 -4.01 5.45 -0.39
CA GLU A 297 -4.48 6.43 0.60
C GLU A 297 -5.00 7.72 -0.04
N HIS A 298 -4.44 8.13 -1.17
CA HIS A 298 -4.73 9.41 -1.80
C HIS A 298 -6.16 9.49 -2.34
N TYR A 299 -6.68 8.37 -2.88
CA TYR A 299 -7.98 8.29 -3.55
C TYR A 299 -9.19 8.49 -2.62
N PHE A 300 -9.07 8.21 -1.32
CA PHE A 300 -10.20 8.31 -0.39
C PHE A 300 -10.19 9.65 0.33
N ILE A 301 -11.13 10.53 -0.02
CA ILE A 301 -11.29 11.85 0.61
C ILE A 301 -11.73 11.70 2.08
N GLU A 302 -12.66 10.78 2.35
CA GLU A 302 -13.21 10.51 3.68
C GLU A 302 -13.17 9.02 4.01
N GLY A 303 -13.00 8.69 5.31
CA GLY A 303 -13.17 7.33 5.83
C GLY A 303 -11.92 6.44 5.82
N ARG A 304 -10.77 6.87 5.30
CA ARG A 304 -9.51 6.11 5.41
C ARG A 304 -8.34 6.92 5.93
N PRO A 305 -7.58 6.38 6.89
CA PRO A 305 -6.42 7.06 7.42
C PRO A 305 -5.25 7.06 6.41
N ARG A 306 -4.53 8.19 6.36
CA ARG A 306 -3.39 8.43 5.45
C ARG A 306 -2.06 8.21 6.17
N PHE A 307 -1.95 7.09 6.89
CA PHE A 307 -0.85 6.84 7.82
C PHE A 307 0.51 6.74 7.14
N VAL A 308 0.59 6.08 5.98
CA VAL A 308 1.82 5.90 5.22
C VAL A 308 2.28 7.23 4.62
N SER A 309 1.36 7.98 4.02
CA SER A 309 1.63 9.32 3.46
C SER A 309 2.14 10.26 4.55
N ASN A 310 1.52 10.22 5.74
CA ASN A 310 1.94 11.00 6.89
C ASN A 310 3.33 10.62 7.42
N TYR A 311 3.60 9.32 7.52
CA TYR A 311 4.89 8.84 7.98
C TYR A 311 5.99 9.24 7.01
N ILE A 312 5.77 9.08 5.71
CA ILE A 312 6.72 9.52 4.68
C ILE A 312 6.95 11.03 4.74
N TYR A 313 5.88 11.82 4.92
CA TYR A 313 6.00 13.26 5.10
C TYR A 313 6.83 13.63 6.34
N PHE A 314 6.58 12.99 7.48
CA PHE A 314 7.32 13.20 8.71
C PHE A 314 8.79 12.80 8.58
N VAL A 315 9.10 11.63 8.02
CA VAL A 315 10.49 11.22 7.80
C VAL A 315 11.18 12.13 6.79
N ARG A 316 10.45 12.63 5.79
CA ARG A 316 10.96 13.60 4.83
C ARG A 316 11.28 14.95 5.49
N SER A 317 10.45 15.47 6.41
CA SER A 317 10.71 16.75 7.08
C SER A 317 11.99 16.71 7.92
N LEU A 318 12.30 15.56 8.52
CA LEU A 318 13.55 15.33 9.24
C LEU A 318 14.80 15.35 8.31
N VAL A 319 14.64 15.15 7.01
CA VAL A 319 15.75 14.99 6.07
C VAL A 319 15.84 16.21 5.15
N SER A 320 16.77 17.12 5.44
CA SER A 320 17.09 18.26 4.57
C SER A 320 18.25 17.96 3.60
N SER A 321 19.09 16.98 3.94
CA SER A 321 20.32 16.64 3.23
C SER A 321 20.70 15.16 3.37
N SER A 322 21.68 14.69 2.58
CA SER A 322 22.24 13.34 2.76
C SER A 322 22.94 13.15 4.12
N ASN A 323 23.37 14.25 4.77
CA ASN A 323 23.89 14.19 6.14
C ASN A 323 22.82 13.76 7.15
N ASP A 324 21.59 14.25 7.02
CA ASP A 324 20.49 13.85 7.91
C ASP A 324 20.17 12.35 7.75
N VAL A 325 20.18 11.85 6.51
CA VAL A 325 20.03 10.42 6.23
C VAL A 325 21.15 9.62 6.90
N LYS A 326 22.40 10.09 6.80
CA LYS A 326 23.53 9.45 7.48
C LYS A 326 23.33 9.40 8.99
N LEU A 327 22.88 10.49 9.62
CA LEU A 327 22.62 10.53 11.07
C LEU A 327 21.53 9.53 11.48
N LEU A 328 20.43 9.43 10.72
CA LEU A 328 19.38 8.42 10.95
C LEU A 328 19.87 6.99 10.72
N ARG A 329 20.79 6.80 9.77
CA ARG A 329 21.40 5.51 9.49
C ARG A 329 22.33 5.05 10.59
N ASP A 330 23.10 5.96 11.18
CA ASP A 330 24.03 5.64 12.25
C ASP A 330 23.30 5.11 13.50
N VAL A 331 22.04 5.51 13.71
CA VAL A 331 21.14 4.97 14.75
C VAL A 331 20.18 3.88 14.25
N CYS A 332 20.38 3.37 13.03
CA CYS A 332 19.60 2.29 12.41
C CYS A 332 18.09 2.57 12.19
N ILE A 333 17.66 3.83 12.22
CA ILE A 333 16.28 4.23 11.87
C ILE A 333 16.10 4.09 10.36
N VAL A 334 17.07 4.56 9.57
CA VAL A 334 17.09 4.41 8.12
C VAL A 334 18.19 3.43 7.71
N THR A 335 17.86 2.43 6.92
CA THR A 335 18.86 1.47 6.42
C THR A 335 18.72 1.28 4.92
N SER A 336 19.81 0.94 4.23
CA SER A 336 19.79 0.61 2.81
C SER A 336 20.88 -0.40 2.47
N PRO A 337 20.60 -1.39 1.60
CA PRO A 337 21.61 -2.37 1.17
C PRO A 337 22.86 -1.76 0.54
N PHE A 338 22.74 -0.58 -0.08
CA PHE A 338 23.81 0.04 -0.87
C PHE A 338 24.41 1.31 -0.23
N ARG A 339 23.98 1.67 0.99
CA ARG A 339 24.49 2.83 1.77
C ARG A 339 24.69 4.11 0.94
N ASN A 340 23.72 4.45 0.11
CA ASN A 340 23.73 5.66 -0.71
C ASN A 340 22.74 6.66 -0.12
N ASP A 341 23.24 7.60 0.67
CA ASP A 341 22.43 8.51 1.46
C ASP A 341 21.76 9.58 0.57
N GLU A 342 22.45 10.02 -0.48
CA GLU A 342 21.90 10.93 -1.49
C GLU A 342 20.69 10.30 -2.21
N LYS A 343 20.78 9.02 -2.59
CA LYS A 343 19.67 8.32 -3.25
C LYS A 343 18.45 8.22 -2.34
N ILE A 344 18.64 7.98 -1.04
CA ILE A 344 17.55 7.91 -0.07
C ILE A 344 16.89 9.28 0.11
N SER A 345 17.70 10.35 0.21
CA SER A 345 17.19 11.73 0.30
C SER A 345 16.32 12.07 -0.93
N LEU A 346 16.78 11.73 -2.13
CA LEU A 346 16.02 11.96 -3.38
C LEU A 346 14.75 11.09 -3.45
N MET A 347 14.81 9.86 -2.94
CA MET A 347 13.65 8.98 -2.87
C MET A 347 12.57 9.55 -1.94
N LEU A 348 12.94 10.04 -0.75
CA LEU A 348 12.01 10.68 0.18
C LEU A 348 11.37 11.93 -0.43
N GLU A 349 12.15 12.77 -1.12
CA GLU A 349 11.63 13.93 -1.86
C GLU A 349 10.57 13.49 -2.87
N SER A 350 10.91 12.51 -3.70
CA SER A 350 10.04 12.02 -4.77
C SER A 350 8.80 11.29 -4.26
N LEU A 351 8.86 10.67 -3.08
CA LEU A 351 7.70 10.03 -2.44
C LEU A 351 6.72 11.05 -1.83
N SER A 352 7.20 12.23 -1.45
CA SER A 352 6.39 13.31 -0.86
C SER A 352 5.80 14.29 -1.89
N THR A 353 6.27 14.22 -3.14
CA THR A 353 5.83 15.12 -4.23
C THR A 353 4.38 14.83 -4.62
N ASN A 354 3.55 15.89 -4.76
CA ASN A 354 2.12 15.81 -5.13
C ASN A 354 1.25 14.98 -4.17
N VAL A 355 1.68 14.79 -2.92
CA VAL A 355 0.91 14.08 -1.90
C VAL A 355 0.19 15.07 -0.98
N TYR A 356 -1.14 14.99 -0.92
CA TYR A 356 -1.93 15.75 0.05
C TYR A 356 -1.91 15.05 1.42
N VAL A 357 -1.42 15.76 2.45
CA VAL A 357 -1.25 15.25 3.81
C VAL A 357 -2.02 16.12 4.81
N THR A 358 -2.67 15.47 5.78
CA THR A 358 -3.15 16.05 7.05
C THR A 358 -2.38 15.37 8.17
N SER A 359 -2.00 16.04 9.26
CA SER A 359 -1.03 15.46 10.21
C SER A 359 -1.68 14.49 11.21
N TYR A 360 -1.33 13.21 11.15
CA TYR A 360 -1.57 12.22 12.24
C TYR A 360 -0.45 12.25 13.31
N TYR A 361 0.63 12.98 13.06
CA TYR A 361 1.74 13.14 14.00
C TYR A 361 1.80 14.56 14.57
N SER A 362 0.71 15.35 14.48
CA SER A 362 0.68 16.73 14.98
C SER A 362 1.09 16.81 16.44
N ASP A 363 0.55 15.95 17.29
CA ASP A 363 0.88 15.92 18.72
C ASP A 363 2.36 15.61 18.97
N ILE A 364 3.01 14.85 18.09
CA ILE A 364 4.46 14.59 18.17
C ILE A 364 5.22 15.82 17.69
N CYS A 365 4.81 16.42 16.56
CA CYS A 365 5.43 17.65 16.05
C CYS A 365 5.37 18.77 17.10
N SER A 366 4.22 19.00 17.72
CA SER A 366 4.06 20.07 18.71
C SER A 366 4.95 19.85 19.93
N LYS A 367 5.03 18.62 20.46
CA LYS A 367 5.95 18.31 21.57
C LYS A 367 7.42 18.51 21.22
N VAL A 368 7.81 18.19 19.99
CA VAL A 368 9.18 18.41 19.50
C VAL A 368 9.47 19.91 19.40
N ILE A 369 8.51 20.69 18.89
CA ILE A 369 8.63 22.15 18.77
C ILE A 369 8.71 22.80 20.16
N GLU A 370 7.80 22.44 21.07
CA GLU A 370 7.79 22.93 22.46
C GLU A 370 9.12 22.67 23.18
N HIS A 371 9.72 21.48 22.97
CA HIS A 371 11.04 21.16 23.52
C HIS A 371 12.14 22.07 22.97
N CYS A 372 12.14 22.34 21.66
CA CYS A 372 13.11 23.26 21.06
C CYS A 372 12.97 24.68 21.62
N ASP A 373 11.73 25.13 21.85
CA ASP A 373 11.45 26.47 22.35
C ASP A 373 11.90 26.64 23.81
N CYS A 374 11.72 25.61 24.65
CA CYS A 374 12.19 25.61 26.04
C CYS A 374 13.72 25.68 26.16
N GLU A 375 14.47 24.98 25.29
CA GLU A 375 15.94 25.05 25.27
C GLU A 375 16.44 26.45 24.85
N MET A 376 15.74 27.13 23.94
CA MET A 376 16.08 28.51 23.58
C MET A 376 15.94 29.46 24.78
N ASP A 377 14.83 29.36 25.53
CA ASP A 377 14.58 30.22 26.68
C ASP A 377 15.58 29.99 27.83
N GLY A 378 16.03 28.74 28.04
CA GLY A 378 17.05 28.41 29.03
C GLY A 378 18.43 29.01 28.74
N ASP A 379 18.85 29.01 27.47
CA ASP A 379 20.13 29.62 27.03
C ASP A 379 20.14 31.15 27.22
N PHE A 380 18.99 31.82 27.10
CA PHE A 380 18.88 33.27 27.37
C PHE A 380 18.98 33.61 28.87
N GLU A 381 18.53 32.74 29.77
CA GLU A 381 18.63 32.95 31.21
C GLU A 381 20.05 32.67 31.75
N GLU A 382 20.76 31.66 31.23
CA GLU A 382 22.15 31.37 31.63
C GLU A 382 23.17 32.38 31.05
N GLY A 383 22.94 32.90 29.85
CA GLY A 383 23.77 33.95 29.24
C GLY A 383 23.67 35.33 29.92
N GLY A 384 22.67 35.53 30.79
CA GLY A 384 22.44 36.78 31.51
C GLY A 384 23.21 36.93 32.84
N GLN A 385 23.86 35.86 33.35
CA GLN A 385 24.52 35.89 34.66
C GLN A 385 26.05 36.01 34.63
N SER A 386 26.68 36.07 33.46
CA SER A 386 28.15 36.18 33.35
C SER A 386 28.62 37.59 32.95
N ASN A 387 28.29 38.63 33.74
CA ASN A 387 29.00 39.92 33.70
C ASN A 387 28.65 40.83 34.90
N THR A 388 28.93 40.37 36.12
CA THR A 388 29.18 41.27 37.26
C THR A 388 30.16 40.62 38.24
N SER A 389 31.46 40.87 38.03
CA SER A 389 32.48 40.94 39.09
C SER A 389 33.71 41.67 38.57
#